data_AF-A0A8T5FBC9-F1
#
_entry.id   AF-A0A8T5FBC9-F1
#
_cell.length_a   1.000
_cell.length_b   1.000
_cell.length_c   1.000
_cell.angle_alpha   90.00
_cell.angle_beta   90.00
_cell.angle_gamma   90.00
#
_symmetry.space_group_name_H-M   'P 1'
#
loop_
_entity.id
_entity.type
_entity.pdbx_description
1 polymer ?
#
loop_
_entity_poly.entity_id
_entity_poly.type
_entity_poly.pdbx_seq_one_letter_code
_entity_poly.pdbx_strand_id
1 'polypeptide(L)'
;MSRQAFRKKTRVKLDNMALKYLVASEDNLRPHTSKHLNKPDGTCKVCEGRRAFDITTRRVEPFVGHHTSYFPPVIAFVHYNCHKKIHDKENPISELINYNENDSKKYYDLRNQHFESHNHTIA
;
A
#
# COMPACT_ATOMS: atom_id res chain seq x y z
N MET A 1 27.03 -50.55 1.85
CA MET A 1 26.27 -49.83 0.79
C MET A 1 25.01 -49.24 1.42
N SER A 2 24.95 -47.92 1.61
CA SER A 2 23.84 -47.25 2.32
C SER A 2 22.77 -46.78 1.33
N ARG A 3 21.52 -47.21 1.52
CA ARG A 3 20.37 -46.81 0.68
C ARG A 3 19.71 -45.57 1.30
N GLN A 4 19.79 -44.42 0.63
CA GLN A 4 19.04 -43.22 1.01
C GLN A 4 17.58 -43.35 0.55
N ALA A 5 16.64 -43.18 1.48
CA ALA A 5 15.21 -43.21 1.21
C ALA A 5 14.75 -41.84 0.64
N PHE A 6 14.29 -41.83 -0.61
CA PHE A 6 13.65 -40.65 -1.21
C PHE A 6 12.23 -40.46 -0.63
N ARG A 7 12.05 -39.41 0.17
CA ARG A 7 10.75 -38.97 0.68
C ARG A 7 9.93 -38.42 -0.49
N LYS A 8 8.86 -39.12 -0.88
CA LYS A 8 7.93 -38.69 -1.94
C LYS A 8 7.29 -37.36 -1.53
N LYS A 9 7.59 -36.28 -2.27
CA LYS A 9 6.90 -34.99 -2.18
C LYS A 9 5.46 -35.22 -2.66
N THR A 10 4.50 -35.24 -1.74
CA THR A 10 3.08 -35.20 -2.06
C THR A 10 2.77 -33.86 -2.71
N ARG A 11 2.45 -33.89 -4.01
CA ARG A 11 2.07 -32.71 -4.78
C ARG A 11 0.62 -32.40 -4.46
N VAL A 12 0.42 -31.46 -3.53
CA VAL A 12 -0.91 -30.91 -3.25
C VAL A 12 -1.35 -30.14 -4.51
N LYS A 13 -2.43 -30.56 -5.17
CA LYS A 13 -3.10 -29.76 -6.20
C LYS A 13 -3.86 -28.66 -5.48
N LEU A 14 -3.28 -27.46 -5.39
CA LEU A 14 -4.02 -26.25 -5.03
C LEU A 14 -5.03 -25.97 -6.15
N ASP A 15 -6.27 -25.68 -5.77
CA ASP A 15 -7.31 -25.30 -6.73
C ASP A 15 -7.00 -23.94 -7.38
N ASN A 16 -7.61 -23.68 -8.54
CA ASN A 16 -7.37 -22.45 -9.30
C ASN A 16 -7.78 -21.18 -8.53
N MET A 17 -8.62 -21.27 -7.50
CA MET A 17 -9.05 -20.13 -6.71
C MET A 17 -7.97 -19.77 -5.68
N ALA A 18 -7.43 -20.76 -4.96
CA ALA A 18 -6.28 -20.64 -4.09
C ALA A 18 -5.03 -20.19 -4.86
N LEU A 19 -4.83 -20.69 -6.08
CA LEU A 19 -3.75 -20.22 -6.96
C LEU A 19 -3.95 -18.76 -7.39
N LYS A 20 -5.18 -18.34 -7.70
CA LYS A 20 -5.50 -16.93 -7.95
C LYS A 20 -5.29 -16.06 -6.71
N TYR A 21 -5.63 -16.55 -5.52
CA TYR A 21 -5.38 -15.83 -4.26
C TYR A 21 -3.88 -15.75 -3.92
N LEU A 22 -3.10 -16.79 -4.20
CA LEU A 22 -1.65 -16.80 -4.00
C LEU A 22 -0.91 -15.92 -5.03
N VAL A 23 -1.28 -16.00 -6.31
CA VAL A 23 -0.73 -15.14 -7.37
C VAL A 23 -1.17 -13.69 -7.16
N ALA A 24 -2.43 -13.46 -6.76
CA ALA A 24 -2.89 -12.15 -6.32
C ALA A 24 -2.15 -11.71 -5.05
N SER A 25 -1.78 -12.61 -4.13
CA SER A 25 -0.98 -12.21 -2.97
C SER A 25 0.39 -11.73 -3.41
N GLU A 26 1.10 -12.42 -4.32
CA GLU A 26 2.40 -11.97 -4.81
C GLU A 26 2.32 -10.66 -5.63
N ASP A 27 1.33 -10.48 -6.49
CA ASP A 27 1.15 -9.24 -7.27
C ASP A 27 0.54 -8.09 -6.44
N ASN A 28 -0.32 -8.35 -5.45
CA ASN A 28 -0.82 -7.33 -4.51
C ASN A 28 0.22 -6.96 -3.43
N LEU A 29 1.24 -7.80 -3.23
CA LEU A 29 2.40 -7.54 -2.36
C LEU A 29 3.52 -6.82 -3.10
N ARG A 30 3.51 -6.78 -4.44
CA ARG A 30 4.48 -5.98 -5.20
C ARG A 30 4.21 -4.50 -4.94
N PRO A 31 5.16 -3.76 -4.34
CA PRO A 31 5.01 -2.33 -4.05
C PRO A 31 4.86 -1.43 -5.29
N HIS A 32 4.84 -2.01 -6.51
CA HIS A 32 5.21 -1.29 -7.72
C HIS A 32 4.08 -0.53 -8.42
N THR A 33 2.80 -0.75 -8.11
CA THR A 33 1.74 0.15 -8.61
C THR A 33 0.62 0.33 -7.59
N SER A 34 0.80 1.25 -6.64
CA SER A 34 -0.33 1.73 -5.84
C SER A 34 -1.41 2.33 -6.75
N LYS A 35 -2.67 1.97 -6.53
CA LYS A 35 -3.79 2.60 -7.22
C LYS A 35 -4.03 3.97 -6.61
N HIS A 36 -4.16 5.00 -7.44
CA HIS A 36 -4.48 6.35 -6.97
C HIS A 36 -5.96 6.67 -7.16
N LEU A 37 -6.61 7.25 -6.14
CA LEU A 37 -8.02 7.70 -6.22
C LEU A 37 -8.17 9.06 -6.91
N ASN A 38 -7.09 9.82 -6.97
CA ASN A 38 -6.99 11.13 -7.60
C ASN A 38 -5.54 11.38 -8.02
N LYS A 39 -5.29 12.46 -8.77
CA LYS A 39 -3.94 12.81 -9.23
C LYS A 39 -3.17 13.59 -8.15
N PRO A 40 -1.84 13.37 -8.00
CA PRO A 40 -1.01 14.10 -7.03
C PRO A 40 -0.92 15.60 -7.30
N ASP A 41 -1.17 16.03 -8.53
CA ASP A 41 -1.14 17.43 -8.98
C ASP A 41 -2.55 18.01 -9.25
N GLY A 42 -3.61 17.23 -8.97
CA GLY A 42 -5.01 17.60 -9.23
C GLY A 42 -5.67 18.31 -8.05
N THR A 43 -6.79 17.74 -7.60
CA THR A 43 -7.61 18.25 -6.49
C THR A 43 -7.55 17.31 -5.29
N CYS A 44 -7.74 17.86 -4.09
CA CYS A 44 -7.82 17.09 -2.86
C CYS A 44 -9.02 16.15 -2.88
N LYS A 45 -8.83 14.89 -2.50
CA LYS A 45 -9.92 13.90 -2.52
C LYS A 45 -11.06 14.19 -1.53
N VAL A 46 -10.79 14.99 -0.48
CA VAL A 46 -11.77 15.31 0.58
C VAL A 46 -12.55 16.59 0.29
N CYS A 47 -11.85 17.69 -0.03
CA CYS A 47 -12.50 18.99 -0.20
C CYS A 47 -12.57 19.48 -1.64
N GLU A 48 -12.02 18.72 -2.60
CA GLU A 48 -11.95 19.04 -4.03
C GLU A 48 -11.16 20.32 -4.37
N GLY A 49 -10.57 20.99 -3.37
CA GLY A 49 -9.70 22.14 -3.54
C GLY A 49 -8.36 21.77 -4.18
N ARG A 50 -7.79 22.71 -4.93
CA ARG A 50 -6.42 22.60 -5.47
C ARG A 50 -5.37 22.89 -4.38
N ARG A 51 -4.11 22.62 -4.69
CA ARG A 51 -2.98 23.02 -3.84
C ARG A 51 -2.93 24.53 -3.69
N ALA A 52 -2.74 25.00 -2.46
CA ALA A 52 -2.52 26.42 -2.19
C ALA A 52 -1.05 26.79 -2.43
N PHE A 53 -0.80 28.04 -2.81
CA PHE A 53 0.54 28.61 -2.83
C PHE A 53 0.74 29.42 -1.55
N ASP A 54 1.72 29.04 -0.75
CA ASP A 54 2.10 29.79 0.44
C ASP A 54 3.05 30.92 0.04
N ILE A 55 2.57 32.16 0.16
CA ILE A 55 3.31 33.38 -0.16
C ILE A 55 4.52 33.61 0.74
N THR A 56 4.49 33.09 1.98
CA THR A 56 5.54 33.29 2.98
C THR A 56 6.73 32.40 2.68
N THR A 57 6.47 31.13 2.40
CA THR A 57 7.52 30.14 2.07
C THR A 57 7.83 30.09 0.58
N ARG A 58 7.04 30.78 -0.26
CA ARG A 58 7.11 30.77 -1.73
C ARG A 58 7.04 29.34 -2.30
N ARG A 59 6.24 28.49 -1.68
CA ARG A 59 6.10 27.07 -2.06
C ARG A 59 4.64 26.71 -2.26
N VAL A 60 4.40 25.80 -3.18
CA VAL A 60 3.09 25.14 -3.31
C VAL A 60 2.97 24.15 -2.16
N GLU A 61 1.88 24.22 -1.40
CA GLU A 61 1.58 23.24 -0.36
C GLU A 61 1.45 21.84 -1.00
N PRO A 62 2.29 20.87 -0.64
CA PRO A 62 2.21 19.54 -1.21
C PRO A 62 0.97 18.82 -0.68
N PHE A 63 0.32 18.03 -1.54
CA PHE A 63 -0.59 17.01 -1.04
C PHE A 63 0.20 15.90 -0.35
N VAL A 64 -0.40 15.34 0.70
CA VAL A 64 0.11 14.14 1.37
C VAL A 64 -0.66 12.92 0.86
N GLY A 65 0.03 11.79 0.74
CA GLY A 65 -0.57 10.50 0.40
C GLY A 65 -1.21 9.87 1.63
N HIS A 66 -2.52 9.65 1.57
CA HIS A 66 -3.31 8.88 2.54
C HIS A 66 -3.55 7.47 1.98
N HIS A 67 -3.10 6.43 2.66
CA HIS A 67 -3.47 5.07 2.26
C HIS A 67 -4.92 4.82 2.67
N THR A 68 -5.79 4.57 1.69
CA THR A 68 -7.18 4.13 1.95
C THR A 68 -7.26 2.62 2.09
N SER A 69 -6.33 1.87 1.50
CA SER A 69 -6.12 0.44 1.73
C SER A 69 -4.63 0.13 1.57
N TYR A 70 -4.14 -0.85 2.31
CA TYR A 70 -2.76 -1.34 2.19
C TYR A 70 -2.66 -2.59 1.30
N PHE A 71 -3.76 -3.34 1.11
CA PHE A 71 -3.76 -4.61 0.39
C PHE A 71 -5.05 -4.78 -0.45
N PRO A 72 -5.03 -4.52 -1.76
CA PRO A 72 -3.95 -3.85 -2.51
C PRO A 72 -3.74 -2.39 -2.06
N PRO A 73 -2.55 -1.80 -2.27
CA PRO A 73 -2.29 -0.41 -1.90
C PRO A 73 -3.13 0.55 -2.74
N VAL A 74 -3.98 1.33 -2.06
CA VAL A 74 -4.78 2.41 -2.65
C VAL A 74 -4.49 3.70 -1.91
N ILE A 75 -4.12 4.76 -2.66
CA ILE A 75 -3.68 6.03 -2.10
C ILE A 75 -4.57 7.18 -2.61
N ALA A 76 -4.96 8.05 -1.70
CA ALA A 76 -5.60 9.34 -2.00
C ALA A 76 -4.64 10.49 -1.68
N PHE A 77 -4.57 11.48 -2.56
CA PHE A 77 -3.82 12.71 -2.32
C PHE A 77 -4.74 13.78 -1.71
N VAL A 78 -4.36 14.32 -0.57
CA VAL A 78 -5.19 15.26 0.19
C VAL A 78 -4.34 16.39 0.77
N HIS A 79 -4.96 17.53 1.10
CA HIS A 79 -4.29 18.54 1.93
C HIS A 79 -3.97 17.96 3.30
N TYR A 80 -2.93 18.50 3.95
CA TYR A 80 -2.52 18.05 5.28
C TYR A 80 -3.65 18.16 6.32
N ASN A 81 -4.42 19.25 6.29
CA ASN A 81 -5.56 19.42 7.20
C ASN A 81 -6.72 18.47 6.87
N CYS A 82 -6.91 18.11 5.60
CA CYS A 82 -7.90 17.11 5.22
C CYS A 82 -7.47 15.71 5.67
N HIS A 83 -6.17 15.39 5.59
CA HIS A 83 -5.63 14.13 6.14
C HIS A 83 -5.96 13.99 7.63
N LYS A 84 -5.78 15.06 8.43
CA LYS A 84 -6.15 15.05 9.85
C LYS A 84 -7.61 14.74 10.07
N LYS A 85 -8.51 15.30 9.26
CA LYS A 85 -9.97 15.04 9.35
C LYS A 85 -10.32 13.59 9.04
N ILE A 86 -9.60 12.93 8.13
CA ILE A 86 -9.82 11.50 7.85
C ILE A 86 -9.61 10.67 9.12
N HIS A 87 -8.57 10.98 9.88
CA HIS A 87 -8.20 10.30 11.14
C HIS A 87 -8.73 11.01 12.40
N ASP A 88 -9.75 11.83 12.27
CA ASP A 88 -10.35 12.49 13.43
C ASP A 88 -10.91 11.45 14.41
N LYS A 89 -10.78 11.68 15.72
CA LYS A 89 -11.18 10.71 16.73
C LYS A 89 -12.69 10.65 16.93
N GLU A 90 -13.39 11.75 16.69
CA GLU A 90 -14.83 11.89 16.94
C GLU A 90 -15.63 11.67 15.65
N ASN A 91 -15.14 12.21 14.53
CA ASN A 91 -15.81 12.11 13.23
C ASN A 91 -14.82 11.78 12.11
N PRO A 92 -14.26 10.55 12.08
CA PRO A 92 -13.38 10.12 11.01
C PRO A 92 -14.14 10.01 9.68
N ILE A 93 -13.46 10.29 8.58
CA ILE A 93 -13.98 10.02 7.24
C ILE A 93 -13.73 8.53 6.92
N SER A 94 -14.54 7.67 7.52
CA SER A 94 -14.38 6.20 7.49
C SER A 94 -14.41 5.60 6.08
N GLU A 95 -15.09 6.23 5.12
CA GLU A 95 -15.10 5.83 3.71
C GLU A 95 -13.71 5.83 3.06
N LEU A 96 -12.75 6.56 3.64
CA LEU A 96 -11.36 6.61 3.21
C LEU A 96 -10.44 5.73 4.08
N ILE A 97 -10.99 4.87 4.94
CA ILE A 97 -10.25 3.96 5.83
C ILE A 97 -10.78 2.53 5.60
N ASN A 98 -10.20 1.85 4.61
CA ASN A 98 -10.48 0.44 4.28
C ASN A 98 -9.27 -0.45 4.62
N TYR A 99 -8.84 -0.40 5.88
CA TYR A 99 -7.78 -1.27 6.41
C TYR A 99 -7.98 -1.49 7.90
N ASN A 100 -7.39 -2.56 8.42
CA ASN A 100 -7.44 -2.88 9.84
C ASN A 100 -6.19 -2.38 10.57
N GLU A 101 -6.27 -2.42 11.89
CA GLU A 101 -5.11 -2.25 12.74
C GLU A 101 -3.98 -3.21 12.32
N ASN A 102 -2.73 -2.72 12.33
CA ASN A 102 -1.51 -3.41 11.91
C ASN A 102 -1.31 -3.63 10.40
N ASP A 103 -2.28 -3.33 9.53
CA ASP A 103 -2.06 -3.50 8.08
C ASP A 103 -0.97 -2.54 7.55
N SER A 104 -0.88 -1.34 8.12
CA SER A 104 0.21 -0.40 7.83
C SER A 104 1.58 -0.99 8.16
N LYS A 105 1.72 -1.61 9.34
CA LYS A 105 2.97 -2.24 9.78
C LYS A 105 3.37 -3.36 8.82
N LYS A 106 2.44 -4.28 8.52
CA LYS A 106 2.67 -5.38 7.57
C LYS A 106 3.17 -4.85 6.23
N TYR A 107 2.49 -3.83 5.70
CA TYR A 107 2.83 -3.24 4.40
C TYR A 107 4.27 -2.70 4.38
N TYR A 108 4.65 -1.93 5.40
CA TYR A 108 6.00 -1.36 5.47
C TYR A 108 7.08 -2.40 5.76
N ASP A 109 6.80 -3.42 6.59
CA ASP A 109 7.72 -4.53 6.83
C ASP A 109 8.04 -5.26 5.50
N LEU A 110 6.99 -5.62 4.74
CA LEU A 110 7.11 -6.29 3.44
C LEU A 110 7.84 -5.42 2.42
N ARG A 111 7.49 -4.14 2.35
CA ARG A 111 8.14 -3.18 1.45
C ARG A 111 9.64 -3.06 1.74
N ASN A 112 10.03 -3.00 3.02
CA ASN A 112 11.45 -2.90 3.40
C ASN A 112 12.22 -4.19 3.07
N GLN A 113 11.65 -5.37 3.34
CA GLN A 113 12.24 -6.65 2.94
C GLN A 113 12.43 -6.75 1.41
N HIS A 114 11.48 -6.24 0.64
CA HIS A 114 11.61 -6.18 -0.82
C HIS A 114 12.75 -5.25 -1.25
N PHE A 115 12.87 -4.06 -0.67
CA PHE A 115 13.99 -3.14 -0.96
C PHE A 115 15.35 -3.76 -0.60
N GLU A 116 15.47 -4.41 0.56
CA GLU A 116 16.71 -5.06 1.01
C GLU A 116 17.12 -6.22 0.09
N SER A 117 16.16 -7.06 -0.31
CA SER A 117 16.44 -8.19 -1.21
C SER A 117 16.88 -7.75 -2.61
N HIS A 118 16.35 -6.64 -3.13
CA HIS A 118 16.75 -6.07 -4.44
C HIS A 118 18.12 -5.40 -4.41
N ASN A 119 18.55 -4.87 -3.26
CA ASN A 119 19.89 -4.31 -3.12
C ASN A 119 20.97 -5.40 -3.00
N HIS A 120 20.63 -6.59 -2.49
CA HIS A 120 21.56 -7.72 -2.37
C HIS A 120 21.71 -8.56 -3.64
N THR A 121 20.91 -8.33 -4.69
CA THR A 121 21.02 -9.05 -5.97
C THR A 121 21.84 -8.33 -7.03
N ILE A 122 22.39 -7.15 -6.71
CA ILE A 122 23.14 -6.28 -7.64
C ILE A 122 24.65 -6.23 -7.28
N ALA A 123 25.11 -7.03 -6.30
CA ALA A 123 26.53 -7.12 -5.92
C ALA A 123 27.20 -8.37 -6.51
#